data_AF-A0A0P0SDZ2-F1
#
_entry.id   AF-A0A0P0SDZ2-F1
#
_cell.length_a   1.000
_cell.length_b   1.000
_cell.length_c   1.000
_cell.angle_alpha   90.00
_cell.angle_beta   90.00
_cell.angle_gamma   90.00
#
_symmetry.space_group_name_H-M   'P 1'
#
loop_
_entity.id
_entity.type
_entity.pdbx_description
1 polymer ?
#
loop_
_entity_poly.entity_id
_entity_poly.type
_entity_poly.pdbx_seq_one_letter_code
_entity_poly.pdbx_strand_id
1 'polypeptide(L)'
;MALAATATAAAALVGLSLDVPASAVAAGLAAPALAAGPLLPRLALRLAGVPAPVVPADSGGLPDAEQVLPGDAPAARARLARGLHSGALAGTALPAAGGAATAAALGGWTGSLLLTVTAAVLLLRARALVEPVPARFLAGTAVVAVAVAAVPAAAALGPPGRIVVAAGLLLAVGAGAVAARAAPSPPARRALDVTELVLTAAAIPAALAAMGLFGLVRGL
;
A
#
# COMPACT_ATOMS: atom_id res chain seq x y z
N MET A 1 9.16 -10.29 -1.64
CA MET A 1 9.17 -10.65 -3.08
C MET A 1 8.28 -11.85 -3.39
N ALA A 2 8.39 -12.99 -2.67
CA ALA A 2 7.50 -14.14 -2.90
C ALA A 2 5.99 -13.80 -2.81
N LEU A 3 5.56 -13.00 -1.81
CA LEU A 3 4.16 -12.55 -1.69
C LEU A 3 3.69 -11.74 -2.91
N ALA A 4 4.53 -10.83 -3.40
CA ALA A 4 4.22 -10.04 -4.60
C ALA A 4 4.12 -10.96 -5.83
N ALA A 5 5.10 -11.84 -6.02
CA ALA A 5 5.14 -12.76 -7.15
C ALA A 5 3.93 -13.71 -7.17
N THR A 6 3.56 -14.28 -6.02
CA THR A 6 2.40 -15.16 -5.89
C THR A 6 1.08 -14.44 -6.14
N ALA A 7 0.90 -13.23 -5.58
CA ALA A 7 -0.29 -12.43 -5.83
C ALA A 7 -0.43 -12.03 -7.31
N THR A 8 0.66 -11.58 -7.94
CA THR A 8 0.66 -11.22 -9.36
C THR A 8 0.45 -12.45 -10.26
N ALA A 9 1.06 -13.59 -9.94
CA ALA A 9 0.87 -14.82 -10.70
C ALA A 9 -0.59 -15.33 -10.60
N ALA A 10 -1.18 -15.28 -9.41
CA ALA A 10 -2.59 -15.63 -9.21
C ALA A 10 -3.52 -14.70 -10.01
N ALA A 11 -3.27 -13.39 -9.99
CA ALA A 11 -4.04 -12.43 -10.78
C ALA A 11 -3.90 -12.71 -12.30
N ALA A 12 -2.68 -12.98 -12.77
CA ALA A 12 -2.44 -13.33 -14.17
C ALA A 12 -3.18 -14.62 -14.57
N LEU A 13 -3.18 -15.65 -13.73
CA LEU A 13 -3.92 -16.88 -13.95
C LEU A 13 -5.44 -16.63 -14.05
N VAL A 14 -5.99 -15.79 -13.17
CA VAL A 14 -7.41 -15.40 -13.21
C VAL A 14 -7.73 -14.66 -14.51
N GLY A 15 -6.88 -13.71 -14.92
CA GLY A 15 -7.07 -12.97 -16.18
C GLY A 15 -7.07 -13.88 -17.41
N LEU A 16 -6.12 -14.82 -17.47
CA LEU A 16 -6.01 -15.78 -18.59
C LEU A 16 -7.14 -16.81 -18.62
N SER A 17 -7.70 -17.19 -17.46
CA SER A 17 -8.74 -18.22 -17.38
C SER A 17 -10.15 -17.70 -17.61
N LEU A 18 -10.40 -16.42 -17.30
CA LEU A 18 -11.73 -15.81 -17.39
C LEU A 18 -11.89 -14.81 -18.55
N ASP A 19 -10.87 -14.64 -19.39
CA ASP A 19 -10.82 -13.66 -20.49
C ASP A 19 -11.20 -12.23 -20.04
N VAL A 20 -10.79 -11.87 -18.83
CA VAL A 20 -11.09 -10.58 -18.21
C VAL A 20 -10.06 -9.55 -18.70
N PRO A 21 -10.48 -8.31 -19.05
CA PRO A 21 -9.55 -7.27 -19.46
C PRO A 21 -8.47 -7.02 -18.41
N ALA A 22 -7.22 -6.91 -18.87
CA ALA A 22 -6.05 -6.76 -17.99
C ALA A 22 -6.16 -5.57 -17.02
N SER A 23 -6.82 -4.49 -17.42
CA SER A 23 -7.10 -3.33 -16.56
C SER A 23 -7.97 -3.68 -15.34
N ALA A 24 -9.00 -4.52 -15.53
CA ALA A 24 -9.88 -4.94 -14.46
C ALA A 24 -9.19 -5.92 -13.51
N VAL A 25 -8.40 -6.87 -14.02
CA VAL A 25 -7.58 -7.77 -13.20
C VAL A 25 -6.58 -6.98 -12.36
N ALA A 26 -5.90 -6.01 -12.99
CA ALA A 26 -4.93 -5.16 -12.32
C ALA A 26 -5.57 -4.30 -11.22
N ALA A 27 -6.76 -3.72 -11.47
CA ALA A 27 -7.52 -3.00 -10.47
C ALA A 27 -7.97 -3.89 -9.30
N GLY A 28 -8.45 -5.10 -9.61
CA GLY A 28 -8.86 -6.10 -8.62
C GLY A 28 -7.72 -6.61 -7.74
N LEU A 29 -6.48 -6.61 -8.24
CA LEU A 29 -5.28 -6.92 -7.45
C LEU A 29 -4.88 -5.76 -6.52
N ALA A 30 -5.08 -4.52 -6.95
CA ALA A 30 -4.52 -3.36 -6.28
C ALA A 30 -5.13 -3.09 -4.90
N ALA A 31 -6.46 -3.07 -4.81
CA ALA A 31 -7.16 -2.73 -3.57
C ALA A 31 -6.97 -3.76 -2.44
N PRO A 32 -7.08 -5.08 -2.65
CA PRO A 32 -6.81 -6.08 -1.61
C PRO A 32 -5.38 -6.01 -1.09
N ALA A 33 -4.41 -5.79 -1.98
CA ALA A 33 -3.01 -5.64 -1.60
C ALA A 33 -2.79 -4.42 -0.68
N LEU A 34 -3.44 -3.28 -0.98
CA LEU A 34 -3.45 -2.10 -0.11
C LEU A 34 -4.13 -2.35 1.25
N ALA A 35 -5.28 -2.99 1.21
CA ALA A 35 -6.14 -3.26 2.37
C ALA A 35 -5.52 -4.29 3.34
N ALA A 36 -4.57 -5.11 2.89
CA ALA A 36 -3.84 -6.01 3.76
C ALA A 36 -2.90 -5.28 4.75
N GLY A 37 -2.48 -4.05 4.43
CA GLY A 37 -1.49 -3.26 5.18
C GLY A 37 -1.73 -3.18 6.69
N PRO A 38 -2.93 -2.76 7.16
CA PRO A 38 -3.27 -2.67 8.58
C PRO A 38 -3.16 -3.99 9.36
N LEU A 39 -3.24 -5.14 8.68
CA LEU A 39 -3.16 -6.47 9.31
C LEU A 39 -1.71 -6.96 9.46
N LEU A 40 -0.77 -6.39 8.69
CA LEU A 40 0.61 -6.86 8.62
C LEU A 40 1.37 -6.84 9.96
N PRO A 41 1.23 -5.82 10.83
CA PRO A 41 1.94 -5.82 12.11
C PRO A 41 1.50 -7.00 13.00
N ARG A 42 0.19 -7.29 13.05
CA ARG A 42 -0.37 -8.39 13.85
C ARG A 42 0.09 -9.74 13.30
N LEU A 43 0.09 -9.90 11.98
CA LEU A 43 0.59 -11.12 11.34
C LEU A 43 2.10 -11.31 11.59
N ALA A 44 2.91 -10.25 11.46
CA ALA A 44 4.34 -10.33 11.70
C ALA A 44 4.68 -10.73 13.15
N LEU A 45 3.96 -10.18 14.13
CA LEU A 45 4.12 -10.57 15.55
C LEU A 45 3.74 -12.03 15.80
N ARG A 46 2.61 -12.49 15.24
CA ARG A 46 2.16 -13.89 15.35
C ARG A 46 3.13 -14.86 14.69
N LEU A 47 3.57 -14.55 13.47
CA LEU A 47 4.55 -15.37 12.73
C LEU A 47 5.93 -15.38 13.41
N ALA A 48 6.27 -14.34 14.15
CA ALA A 48 7.49 -14.28 14.95
C ALA A 48 7.39 -15.03 16.28
N GLY A 49 6.24 -15.59 16.61
CA GLY A 49 6.01 -16.27 17.88
C GLY A 49 6.11 -15.33 19.09
N VAL A 50 5.81 -14.04 18.91
CA VAL A 50 5.73 -13.10 20.03
C VAL A 50 4.51 -13.48 20.86
N PRO A 51 4.68 -13.85 22.14
CA PRO A 51 3.56 -14.26 22.98
C PRO A 51 2.56 -13.11 23.14
N ALA A 52 1.27 -13.46 23.20
CA ALA A 52 0.23 -12.48 23.46
C ALA A 52 0.42 -11.92 24.88
N PRO A 53 0.17 -10.62 25.11
CA PRO A 53 0.16 -10.06 26.45
C PRO A 53 -0.86 -10.82 27.31
N VAL A 54 -0.42 -11.37 28.44
CA VAL A 54 -1.33 -11.96 29.44
C VAL A 54 -1.95 -10.79 30.20
N VAL A 55 -3.27 -10.69 30.19
CA VAL A 55 -4.02 -9.69 30.97
C VAL A 55 -4.56 -10.40 32.20
N PRO A 56 -3.99 -10.18 33.40
CA PRO A 56 -4.48 -10.81 34.61
C PRO A 56 -5.86 -10.27 34.97
N ALA A 57 -6.79 -11.16 35.27
CA ALA A 57 -8.16 -10.80 35.69
C ALA A 57 -8.25 -10.48 37.20
N ASP A 58 -7.28 -10.96 37.97
CA ASP A 58 -7.16 -10.76 39.42
C ASP A 58 -5.68 -10.68 39.84
N SER A 59 -5.45 -10.45 41.15
CA SER A 59 -4.10 -10.41 41.71
C SER A 59 -3.36 -11.76 41.67
N GLY A 60 -4.09 -12.87 41.49
CA GLY A 60 -3.51 -14.21 41.39
C GLY A 60 -2.81 -14.46 40.06
N GLY A 61 -3.25 -13.81 38.98
CA GLY A 61 -2.64 -13.90 37.65
C GLY A 61 -1.44 -12.98 37.41
N LEU A 62 -1.07 -12.11 38.37
CA LEU A 62 0.07 -11.19 38.26
C LEU A 62 1.42 -11.91 37.99
N PRO A 63 1.76 -13.03 38.66
CA PRO A 63 3.03 -13.72 38.42
C PRO A 63 3.15 -14.28 36.99
N ASP A 64 2.04 -14.74 36.42
CA ASP A 64 1.99 -15.25 35.04
C ASP A 64 2.07 -14.10 34.02
N ALA A 65 1.55 -12.92 34.36
CA ALA A 65 1.66 -11.72 33.54
C ALA A 65 3.05 -11.08 33.56
N GLU A 66 3.78 -11.24 34.67
CA GLU A 66 5.17 -10.77 34.85
C GLU A 66 6.21 -11.77 34.32
N GLN A 67 5.79 -12.93 33.83
CA GLN A 67 6.69 -13.94 33.31
C GLN A 67 7.39 -13.45 32.02
N VAL A 68 8.59 -12.90 32.18
CA VAL A 68 9.44 -12.50 31.06
C VAL A 68 10.16 -13.73 30.51
N LEU A 69 10.11 -13.89 29.20
CA LEU A 69 10.84 -14.95 28.52
C LEU A 69 12.36 -14.79 28.77
N PRO A 70 13.07 -15.84 29.17
CA PRO A 70 14.47 -15.72 29.59
C PRO A 70 15.42 -15.32 28.46
N GLY A 71 16.47 -14.56 28.82
CA GLY A 71 17.59 -14.20 27.95
C GLY A 71 17.21 -13.30 26.77
N ASP A 72 17.88 -13.48 25.63
CA ASP A 72 17.74 -12.62 24.45
C ASP A 72 16.55 -12.97 23.54
N ALA A 73 15.74 -13.95 23.93
CA ALA A 73 14.65 -14.47 23.12
C ALA A 73 13.58 -13.41 22.76
N PRO A 74 13.18 -12.46 23.65
CA PRO A 74 12.31 -11.34 23.28
C PRO A 74 12.91 -10.46 22.18
N ALA A 75 14.19 -10.12 22.31
CA ALA A 75 14.89 -9.25 21.35
C ALA A 75 15.04 -9.94 19.98
N ALA A 76 15.32 -11.24 19.96
CA ALA A 76 15.39 -12.03 18.74
C ALA A 76 14.04 -12.08 18.00
N ARG A 77 12.94 -12.35 18.72
CA ARG A 77 11.59 -12.37 18.13
C ARG A 77 11.14 -11.00 17.63
N ALA A 78 11.47 -9.93 18.36
CA ALA A 78 11.19 -8.56 17.92
C ALA A 78 11.95 -8.19 16.63
N ARG A 79 13.23 -8.59 16.51
CA ARG A 79 14.01 -8.41 15.27
C ARG A 79 13.38 -9.17 14.10
N LEU A 80 12.97 -10.42 14.32
CA LEU A 80 12.33 -11.24 13.30
C LEU A 80 10.98 -10.65 12.87
N ALA A 81 10.15 -10.18 13.80
CA ALA A 81 8.89 -9.51 13.52
C ALA A 81 9.09 -8.24 12.66
N ARG A 82 10.09 -7.40 12.97
CA ARG A 82 10.42 -6.22 12.15
C ARG A 82 10.85 -6.61 10.72
N GLY A 83 11.65 -7.68 10.59
CA GLY A 83 12.04 -8.24 9.29
C GLY A 83 10.84 -8.72 8.48
N LEU A 84 9.95 -9.52 9.08
CA LEU A 84 8.72 -9.99 8.44
C LEU A 84 7.79 -8.85 8.04
N HIS A 85 7.64 -7.84 8.91
CA HIS A 85 6.80 -6.68 8.63
C HIS A 85 7.32 -5.88 7.43
N SER A 86 8.62 -5.58 7.38
CA SER A 86 9.21 -4.84 6.25
C SER A 86 9.11 -5.61 4.94
N GLY A 87 9.34 -6.94 4.96
CA GLY A 87 9.17 -7.80 3.80
C GLY A 87 7.71 -7.89 3.31
N ALA A 88 6.75 -7.95 4.24
CA ALA A 88 5.32 -8.01 3.92
C ALA A 88 4.81 -6.66 3.37
N LEU A 89 5.31 -5.54 3.90
CA LEU A 89 5.03 -4.20 3.35
C LEU A 89 5.48 -4.11 1.89
N ALA A 90 6.71 -4.54 1.59
CA ALA A 90 7.19 -4.57 0.21
C ALA A 90 6.38 -5.53 -0.67
N GLY A 91 6.02 -6.70 -0.13
CA GLY A 91 5.24 -7.72 -0.81
C GLY A 91 3.81 -7.29 -1.17
N THR A 92 3.21 -6.37 -0.42
CA THR A 92 1.87 -5.84 -0.67
C THR A 92 1.90 -4.53 -1.47
N ALA A 93 2.92 -3.69 -1.27
CA ALA A 93 3.05 -2.42 -1.99
C ALA A 93 3.29 -2.58 -3.50
N LEU A 94 4.10 -3.57 -3.90
CA LEU A 94 4.38 -3.84 -5.32
C LEU A 94 3.12 -4.21 -6.13
N PRO A 95 2.32 -5.22 -5.76
CA PRO A 95 1.09 -5.55 -6.49
C PRO A 95 0.04 -4.44 -6.40
N ALA A 96 -0.04 -3.73 -5.27
CA ALA A 96 -0.89 -2.54 -5.14
C ALA A 96 -0.55 -1.47 -6.19
N ALA A 97 0.71 -1.04 -6.19
CA ALA A 97 1.19 0.05 -7.03
C ALA A 97 1.23 -0.34 -8.51
N GLY A 98 1.70 -1.56 -8.82
CA GLY A 98 1.72 -2.10 -10.17
C GLY A 98 0.32 -2.27 -10.74
N GLY A 99 -0.60 -2.88 -9.98
CA GLY A 99 -1.99 -3.04 -10.39
C GLY A 99 -2.68 -1.70 -10.66
N ALA A 100 -2.49 -0.72 -9.77
CA ALA A 100 -3.07 0.61 -9.94
C ALA A 100 -2.43 1.38 -11.13
N ALA A 101 -1.13 1.27 -11.34
CA ALA A 101 -0.45 1.88 -12.49
C ALA A 101 -0.93 1.28 -13.82
N THR A 102 -1.05 -0.04 -13.90
CA THR A 102 -1.61 -0.73 -15.08
C THR A 102 -3.07 -0.34 -15.31
N ALA A 103 -3.88 -0.28 -14.25
CA ALA A 103 -5.26 0.18 -14.35
C ALA A 103 -5.35 1.63 -14.85
N ALA A 104 -4.47 2.53 -14.41
CA ALA A 104 -4.41 3.91 -14.89
C ALA A 104 -3.96 4.01 -16.35
N ALA A 105 -2.98 3.20 -16.76
CA ALA A 105 -2.47 3.20 -18.13
C ALA A 105 -3.49 2.68 -19.15
N LEU A 106 -4.38 1.77 -18.74
CA LEU A 106 -5.30 1.05 -19.64
C LEU A 106 -6.79 1.40 -19.44
N GLY A 107 -7.19 1.84 -18.24
CA GLY A 107 -8.57 1.93 -17.77
C GLY A 107 -9.13 3.34 -17.62
N GLY A 108 -8.49 4.35 -18.22
CA GLY A 108 -8.96 5.74 -18.21
C GLY A 108 -8.99 6.39 -16.83
N TRP A 109 -9.89 7.35 -16.63
CA TRP A 109 -9.89 8.23 -15.45
C TRP A 109 -10.14 7.49 -14.12
N THR A 110 -10.94 6.42 -14.12
CA THR A 110 -11.17 5.58 -12.93
C THR A 110 -9.92 4.83 -12.51
N GLY A 111 -9.11 4.39 -13.47
CA GLY A 111 -7.79 3.84 -13.21
C GLY A 111 -6.83 4.88 -12.64
N SER A 112 -6.83 6.10 -13.17
CA SER A 112 -6.06 7.22 -12.62
C SER A 112 -6.47 7.56 -11.19
N LEU A 113 -7.77 7.56 -10.87
CA LEU A 113 -8.29 7.74 -9.52
C LEU A 113 -7.74 6.68 -8.56
N LEU A 114 -7.80 5.39 -8.95
CA LEU A 114 -7.26 4.29 -8.15
C LEU A 114 -5.76 4.46 -7.91
N LEU A 115 -4.99 4.87 -8.92
CA LEU A 115 -3.56 5.16 -8.80
C LEU A 115 -3.29 6.32 -7.83
N THR A 116 -4.07 7.40 -7.91
CA THR A 116 -3.93 8.54 -6.99
C THR A 116 -4.19 8.12 -5.55
N VAL A 117 -5.27 7.37 -5.30
CA VAL A 117 -5.59 6.84 -3.96
C VAL A 117 -4.48 5.91 -3.47
N THR A 118 -4.01 4.99 -4.33
CA THR A 118 -2.94 4.04 -4.02
C THR A 118 -1.64 4.76 -3.64
N ALA A 119 -1.20 5.71 -4.46
CA ALA A 119 0.01 6.48 -4.22
C ALA A 119 -0.10 7.30 -2.93
N ALA A 120 -1.25 7.93 -2.68
CA ALA A 120 -1.50 8.67 -1.45
C ALA A 120 -1.41 7.78 -0.20
N VAL A 121 -2.05 6.60 -0.21
CA VAL A 121 -1.95 5.65 0.91
C VAL A 121 -0.51 5.20 1.14
N LEU A 122 0.24 4.83 0.10
CA LEU A 122 1.62 4.40 0.24
C LEU A 122 2.53 5.50 0.82
N LEU A 123 2.32 6.76 0.42
CA LEU A 123 3.05 7.92 0.95
C LEU A 123 2.66 8.23 2.40
N LEU A 124 1.37 8.20 2.73
CA LEU A 124 0.90 8.40 4.11
C LEU A 124 1.43 7.31 5.04
N ARG A 125 1.46 6.07 4.55
CA ARG A 125 2.00 4.93 5.30
C ARG A 125 3.51 5.02 5.46
N ALA A 126 4.23 5.43 4.41
CA ALA A 126 5.67 5.69 4.48
C ALA A 126 6.03 6.71 5.58
N ARG A 127 5.22 7.77 5.74
CA ARG A 127 5.38 8.78 6.81
C ARG A 127 5.23 8.17 8.21
N ALA A 128 4.35 7.19 8.38
CA ALA A 128 4.04 6.61 9.69
C ALA A 128 5.13 5.63 10.18
N LEU A 129 5.98 5.13 9.28
CA LEU A 129 7.04 4.17 9.60
C LEU A 129 8.22 4.85 10.31
N VAL A 130 8.74 4.16 11.34
CA VAL A 130 9.92 4.60 12.09
C VAL A 130 11.19 4.26 11.31
N GLU A 131 11.23 3.09 10.68
CA GLU A 131 12.40 2.63 9.93
C GLU A 131 12.50 3.28 8.54
N PRO A 132 13.66 3.86 8.19
CA PRO A 132 13.81 4.64 6.96
C PRO A 132 13.79 3.77 5.70
N VAL A 133 14.24 2.53 5.76
CA VAL A 133 14.30 1.62 4.61
C VAL A 133 12.90 1.28 4.07
N PRO A 134 11.97 0.71 4.86
CA PRO A 134 10.62 0.43 4.38
C PRO A 134 9.85 1.72 4.04
N ALA A 135 10.08 2.82 4.76
CA ALA A 135 9.50 4.13 4.41
C ALA A 135 9.90 4.58 3.01
N ARG A 136 11.21 4.57 2.70
CA ARG A 136 11.74 4.93 1.37
C ARG A 136 11.26 3.97 0.29
N PHE A 137 11.14 2.68 0.61
CA PHE A 137 10.62 1.69 -0.33
C PHE A 137 9.17 2.00 -0.73
N LEU A 138 8.28 2.25 0.24
CA LEU A 138 6.87 2.59 -0.03
C LEU A 138 6.75 3.89 -0.83
N ALA A 139 7.49 4.93 -0.42
CA ALA A 139 7.49 6.21 -1.13
C ALA A 139 8.04 6.08 -2.56
N GLY A 140 9.16 5.38 -2.75
CA GLY A 140 9.74 5.11 -4.06
C GLY A 140 8.80 4.29 -4.94
N THR A 141 8.13 3.28 -4.38
CA THR A 141 7.14 2.47 -5.09
C THR A 141 5.97 3.31 -5.60
N ALA A 142 5.46 4.25 -4.77
CA ALA A 142 4.41 5.17 -5.17
C ALA A 142 4.86 6.09 -6.31
N VAL A 143 6.05 6.69 -6.21
CA VAL A 143 6.61 7.58 -7.25
C VAL A 143 6.82 6.82 -8.56
N VAL A 144 7.42 5.63 -8.51
CA VAL A 144 7.64 4.79 -9.70
C VAL A 144 6.32 4.43 -10.36
N ALA A 145 5.30 4.03 -9.60
CA ALA A 145 3.99 3.69 -10.16
C ALA A 145 3.33 4.85 -10.90
N VAL A 146 3.38 6.06 -10.33
CA VAL A 146 2.88 7.28 -10.97
C VAL A 146 3.68 7.59 -12.25
N ALA A 147 5.01 7.52 -12.19
CA ALA A 147 5.86 7.76 -13.34
C ALA A 147 5.58 6.75 -14.48
N VAL A 148 5.49 5.46 -14.16
CA VAL A 148 5.20 4.39 -15.14
C VAL A 148 3.86 4.62 -15.82
N ALA A 149 2.81 4.98 -15.06
CA ALA A 149 1.50 5.27 -15.63
C ALA A 149 1.46 6.55 -16.48
N ALA A 150 2.31 7.54 -16.16
CA ALA A 150 2.37 8.81 -16.87
C ALA A 150 3.06 8.70 -18.24
N VAL A 151 3.98 7.74 -18.44
CA VAL A 151 4.71 7.53 -19.71
C VAL A 151 3.76 7.36 -20.92
N PRO A 152 2.81 6.40 -20.93
CA PRO A 152 1.91 6.23 -22.08
C PRO A 152 1.03 7.47 -22.32
N ALA A 153 0.57 8.12 -21.24
CA ALA A 153 -0.20 9.37 -21.34
C ALA A 153 0.61 10.50 -21.97
N ALA A 154 1.88 10.67 -21.58
CA ALA A 154 2.77 11.66 -22.17
C ALA A 154 3.15 11.32 -23.62
N ALA A 155 3.34 10.03 -23.94
CA ALA A 155 3.68 9.58 -25.27
C ALA A 155 2.58 9.92 -26.30
N ALA A 156 1.32 9.87 -25.87
CA ALA A 156 0.15 10.26 -26.67
C ALA A 156 0.04 11.78 -26.91
N LEU A 157 0.80 12.60 -26.17
CA LEU A 157 0.82 14.06 -26.32
C LEU A 157 1.97 14.52 -27.23
N GLY A 158 1.78 15.68 -27.87
CA GLY A 158 2.85 16.38 -28.58
C GLY A 158 3.94 16.92 -27.63
N PRO A 159 5.06 17.45 -28.16
CA PRO A 159 6.19 17.98 -27.38
C PRO A 159 5.80 18.91 -26.20
N PRO A 160 4.89 19.90 -26.35
CA PRO A 160 4.53 20.76 -25.23
C PRO A 160 3.80 20.00 -24.11
N GLY A 161 2.93 19.03 -24.45
CA GLY A 161 2.23 18.22 -23.46
C GLY A 161 3.18 17.31 -22.66
N ARG A 162 4.23 16.78 -23.30
CA ARG A 162 5.28 16.01 -22.62
C ARG A 162 6.03 16.85 -21.59
N ILE A 163 6.34 18.10 -21.92
CA ILE A 163 6.99 19.05 -21.00
C ILE A 163 6.09 19.34 -19.81
N VAL A 164 4.77 19.55 -20.03
CA VAL A 164 3.80 19.78 -18.95
C VAL A 164 3.72 18.58 -18.01
N VAL A 165 3.66 17.35 -18.53
CA VAL A 165 3.64 16.14 -17.69
C VAL A 165 4.95 16.00 -16.91
N ALA A 166 6.10 16.20 -17.54
CA ALA A 166 7.40 16.13 -16.88
C ALA A 166 7.52 17.19 -15.76
N ALA A 167 7.10 18.43 -16.02
CA ALA A 167 7.08 19.50 -15.03
C ALA A 167 6.13 19.18 -13.87
N GLY A 168 4.94 18.64 -14.15
CA GLY A 168 3.99 18.22 -13.13
C GLY A 168 4.54 17.11 -12.23
N LEU A 169 5.22 16.11 -12.79
CA LEU A 169 5.89 15.06 -12.02
C LEU A 169 7.02 15.62 -11.15
N LEU A 170 7.85 16.52 -11.68
CA LEU A 170 8.91 17.17 -10.92
C LEU A 170 8.35 18.01 -9.76
N LEU A 171 7.27 18.76 -9.99
CA LEU A 171 6.58 19.52 -8.96
C LEU A 171 6.00 18.62 -7.87
N ALA A 172 5.39 17.49 -8.25
CA ALA A 172 4.86 16.52 -7.30
C ALA A 172 5.96 15.90 -6.42
N VAL A 173 7.10 15.54 -7.01
CA VAL A 173 8.27 15.03 -6.27
C VAL A 173 8.82 16.11 -5.33
N GLY A 174 8.96 17.34 -5.81
CA GLY A 174 9.41 18.48 -5.01
C GLY A 174 8.49 18.75 -3.81
N ALA A 175 7.18 18.82 -4.04
CA ALA A 175 6.17 18.99 -3.00
C ALA A 175 6.20 17.84 -1.98
N GLY A 176 6.33 16.59 -2.45
CA GLY A 176 6.49 15.41 -1.59
C GLY A 176 7.74 15.49 -0.71
N ALA A 177 8.87 15.92 -1.26
CA ALA A 177 10.12 16.09 -0.52
C ALA A 177 10.02 17.20 0.55
N VAL A 178 9.29 18.29 0.26
CA VAL A 178 8.99 19.34 1.25
C VAL A 178 8.08 18.80 2.34
N ALA A 179 6.99 18.12 1.99
CA ALA A 179 6.06 17.53 2.93
C ALA A 179 6.72 16.49 3.86
N ALA A 180 7.67 15.71 3.34
CA ALA A 180 8.44 14.74 4.13
C ALA A 180 9.34 15.37 5.20
N ARG A 181 9.71 16.65 5.04
CA ARG A 181 10.49 17.42 6.04
C ARG A 181 9.63 18.11 7.08
N ALA A 182 8.31 18.17 6.87
CA ALA A 182 7.41 18.82 7.80
C ALA A 182 7.23 17.98 9.08
N ALA A 183 7.27 18.63 10.24
CA ALA A 183 6.93 18.04 11.53
C ALA A 183 5.47 18.38 11.86
N PRO A 184 4.48 17.52 11.54
CA PRO A 184 3.09 17.82 11.80
C PRO A 184 2.81 17.92 13.30
N SER A 185 1.94 18.85 13.70
CA SER A 185 1.42 18.92 15.06
C SER A 185 0.64 17.64 15.42
N PRO A 186 0.44 17.31 16.72
CA PRO A 186 -0.33 16.15 17.14
C PRO A 186 -1.72 15.99 16.47
N PRO A 187 -2.57 17.03 16.38
CA PRO A 187 -3.85 16.90 15.69
C PRO A 187 -3.69 16.70 14.17
N ALA A 188 -2.71 17.33 13.54
CA ALA A 188 -2.44 17.13 12.11
C ALA A 188 -1.97 15.69 11.83
N ARG A 189 -1.11 15.13 12.69
CA ARG A 189 -0.69 13.72 12.60
C ARG A 189 -1.90 12.78 12.68
N ARG A 190 -2.79 13.03 13.64
CA ARG A 190 -4.02 12.24 13.79
C ARG A 190 -4.92 12.34 12.56
N ALA A 191 -5.10 13.54 12.01
CA ALA A 191 -5.88 13.74 10.79
C ALA A 191 -5.30 12.93 9.61
N LEU A 192 -3.98 12.95 9.44
CA LEU A 192 -3.30 12.17 8.39
C LEU A 192 -3.46 10.66 8.56
N ASP A 193 -3.48 10.16 9.79
CA ASP A 193 -3.71 8.73 10.07
C ASP A 193 -5.16 8.33 9.73
N VAL A 194 -6.14 9.19 10.04
CA VAL A 194 -7.55 8.99 9.64
C VAL A 194 -7.68 9.03 8.13
N THR A 195 -7.03 10.00 7.46
CA THR A 195 -7.03 10.10 6.00
C THR A 195 -6.45 8.85 5.34
N GLU A 196 -5.36 8.28 5.87
CA GLU A 196 -4.82 7.02 5.36
C GLU A 196 -5.85 5.89 5.44
N LEU A 197 -6.55 5.76 6.57
CA LEU A 197 -7.55 4.73 6.77
C LEU A 197 -8.74 4.90 5.80
N VAL A 198 -9.24 6.13 5.67
CA VAL A 198 -10.34 6.45 4.75
C VAL A 198 -9.94 6.18 3.30
N LEU A 199 -8.75 6.59 2.87
CA LEU A 199 -8.27 6.31 1.52
C LEU A 199 -8.03 4.81 1.28
N THR A 200 -7.53 4.09 2.29
CA THR A 200 -7.37 2.63 2.21
C THR A 200 -8.74 1.95 2.02
N ALA A 201 -9.78 2.40 2.73
CA ALA A 201 -11.15 1.91 2.53
C ALA A 201 -11.71 2.32 1.16
N ALA A 202 -11.47 3.56 0.73
CA ALA A 202 -11.92 4.10 -0.56
C ALA A 202 -11.20 3.46 -1.77
N ALA A 203 -10.05 2.80 -1.57
CA ALA A 203 -9.39 2.05 -2.63
C ALA A 203 -10.27 0.91 -3.17
N ILE A 204 -11.14 0.34 -2.33
CA ILE A 204 -12.08 -0.73 -2.73
C ILE A 204 -13.08 -0.22 -3.79
N PRO A 205 -13.92 0.81 -3.51
CA PRO A 205 -14.83 1.33 -4.53
C PRO A 205 -14.10 1.93 -5.72
N ALA A 206 -12.91 2.53 -5.55
CA ALA A 206 -12.11 2.99 -6.67
C ALA A 206 -11.67 1.84 -7.61
N ALA A 207 -11.29 0.69 -7.04
CA ALA A 207 -10.97 -0.51 -7.82
C ALA A 207 -12.20 -1.07 -8.53
N LEU A 208 -13.35 -1.16 -7.86
CA LEU A 208 -14.60 -1.60 -8.50
C LEU A 208 -15.02 -0.68 -9.64
N ALA A 209 -14.80 0.64 -9.51
CA ALA A 209 -15.00 1.58 -10.58
C ALA A 209 -14.02 1.37 -11.75
N ALA A 210 -12.73 1.17 -11.46
CA ALA A 210 -11.72 0.89 -12.47
C ALA A 210 -11.93 -0.46 -13.18
N MET A 211 -12.59 -1.42 -12.52
CA MET A 211 -13.05 -2.68 -13.12
C MET A 211 -14.30 -2.50 -14.00
N GLY A 212 -14.93 -1.32 -14.02
CA GLY A 212 -16.16 -1.06 -14.77
C GLY A 212 -17.43 -1.66 -14.14
N LEU A 213 -17.36 -2.15 -12.89
CA LEU A 213 -18.46 -2.92 -12.29
C LEU A 213 -19.72 -2.08 -12.03
N PHE A 214 -19.56 -0.80 -11.65
CA PHE A 214 -20.69 0.12 -11.57
C PHE A 214 -21.36 0.36 -12.92
N GLY A 215 -20.56 0.36 -13.99
CA GLY A 215 -21.02 0.48 -15.36
C GLY A 215 -21.84 -0.72 -15.82
N LEU A 216 -21.46 -1.91 -15.37
CA LEU A 216 -22.18 -3.15 -15.60
C LEU A 216 -23.54 -3.14 -14.89
N VAL A 217 -23.56 -2.85 -13.58
CA VAL A 217 -24.80 -2.89 -12.77
C VAL A 217 -25.85 -1.90 -13.26
N ARG A 218 -25.46 -0.69 -13.68
CA ARG A 218 -26.40 0.32 -14.21
C ARG A 218 -26.97 -0.01 -15.59
N GLY A 219 -26.36 -0.96 -16.30
CA GLY A 219 -26.75 -1.37 -17.66
C GLY A 219 -27.59 -2.65 -17.70
N LEU A 220 -27.79 -3.29 -16.55
CA LEU A 220 -28.76 -4.37 -16.32
C LEU A 220 -30.13 -3.77 -15.99
#